data_AF-A0A1P8VPZ1-F1
#
_entry.id   AF-A0A1P8VPZ1-F1
#
_cell.length_a   1.000
_cell.length_b   1.000
_cell.length_c   1.000
_cell.angle_alpha   90.00
_cell.angle_beta   90.00
_cell.angle_gamma   90.00
#
_symmetry.space_group_name_H-M   'P 1'
#
loop_
_entity.id
_entity.type
_entity.pdbx_description
1 polymer ?
#
loop_
_entity_poly.entity_id
_entity_poly.type
_entity_poly.pdbx_seq_one_letter_code
_entity_poly.pdbx_strand_id
1 'polypeptide(L)'
;MPHAGGANAHNKCADRIKNNSFPGWDVLVNGKQFDALVLATRTLWKVKTDDFDIHSPRSQAFFAKVKLPEIRREAKLAAQCGYNFVVGVKSAAHKAALEKLDKTLTIVVMNWC
;
A
#
# COMPACT_ATOMS: atom_id res chain seq x y z
N MET A 1 -8.96 -4.05 -13.03
CA MET A 1 -8.23 -5.30 -13.36
C MET A 1 -8.43 -6.27 -12.22
N PRO A 2 -8.62 -7.58 -12.44
CA PRO A 2 -8.66 -8.52 -11.32
C PRO A 2 -7.41 -8.32 -10.46
N HIS A 3 -7.53 -8.47 -9.14
CA HIS A 3 -6.41 -8.26 -8.24
C HIS A 3 -5.16 -9.06 -8.67
N ALA A 4 -4.02 -8.38 -8.70
CA ALA A 4 -2.74 -9.03 -8.95
C ALA A 4 -2.39 -9.97 -7.78
N GLY A 5 -2.02 -11.22 -8.10
CA GLY A 5 -1.37 -12.14 -7.16
C GLY A 5 -2.28 -12.97 -6.24
N GLY A 6 -3.61 -12.86 -6.35
CA GLY A 6 -4.56 -13.87 -5.82
C GLY A 6 -4.58 -14.11 -4.30
N ALA A 7 -3.97 -13.25 -3.49
CA ALA A 7 -3.93 -13.42 -2.04
C ALA A 7 -5.25 -12.95 -1.39
N ASN A 8 -6.09 -13.90 -0.95
CA ASN A 8 -7.41 -13.61 -0.37
C ASN A 8 -7.38 -12.59 0.77
N ALA A 9 -6.34 -12.61 1.64
CA ALA A 9 -6.21 -11.66 2.73
C ALA A 9 -5.91 -10.24 2.21
N HIS A 10 -5.01 -10.12 1.24
CA HIS A 10 -4.66 -8.85 0.60
C HIS A 10 -5.90 -8.18 -0.01
N ASN A 11 -6.64 -8.94 -0.82
CA ASN A 11 -7.82 -8.44 -1.51
C ASN A 11 -8.90 -7.98 -0.53
N LYS A 12 -9.18 -8.80 0.51
CA LYS A 12 -10.12 -8.41 1.58
C LYS A 12 -9.74 -7.09 2.25
N CYS A 13 -8.46 -6.85 2.48
CA CYS A 13 -8.01 -5.61 3.11
C CYS A 13 -8.13 -4.40 2.18
N ALA A 14 -7.80 -4.58 0.90
CA ALA A 14 -7.96 -3.54 -0.12
C ALA A 14 -9.43 -3.17 -0.37
N ASP A 15 -10.30 -4.17 -0.44
CA ASP A 15 -11.74 -4.00 -0.67
C ASP A 15 -12.44 -3.25 0.46
N ARG A 16 -11.93 -3.38 1.68
CA ARG A 16 -12.47 -2.73 2.88
C ARG A 16 -11.96 -1.30 3.08
N ILE A 17 -11.10 -0.78 2.20
CA ILE A 17 -10.71 0.63 2.25
C ILE A 17 -11.97 1.49 2.15
N LYS A 18 -12.17 2.36 3.13
CA LYS A 18 -13.36 3.21 3.20
C LYS A 18 -13.50 4.06 1.94
N ASN A 19 -14.67 4.02 1.32
CA ASN A 19 -14.98 4.72 0.07
C ASN A 19 -14.09 4.29 -1.12
N ASN A 20 -13.57 3.06 -1.12
CA ASN A 20 -12.96 2.48 -2.32
C ASN A 20 -14.00 2.48 -3.46
N SER A 21 -13.65 3.11 -4.58
CA SER A 21 -14.50 3.21 -5.76
C SER A 21 -14.50 1.94 -6.61
N PHE A 22 -13.59 1.01 -6.35
CA PHE A 22 -13.42 -0.23 -7.11
C PHE A 22 -13.17 -1.45 -6.20
N PRO A 23 -14.07 -1.79 -5.26
CA PRO A 23 -13.92 -3.02 -4.47
C PRO A 23 -13.99 -4.26 -5.38
N GLY A 24 -13.12 -5.23 -5.15
CA GLY A 24 -12.92 -6.46 -5.92
C GLY A 24 -11.94 -6.33 -7.08
N TRP A 25 -11.38 -5.13 -7.31
CA TRP A 25 -10.56 -4.84 -8.49
C TRP A 25 -9.36 -3.94 -8.15
N ASP A 26 -8.24 -4.21 -8.81
CA ASP A 26 -7.14 -3.26 -8.90
C ASP A 26 -7.45 -2.17 -9.94
N VAL A 27 -6.91 -0.98 -9.70
CA VAL A 27 -7.05 0.19 -10.57
C VAL A 27 -5.77 0.37 -11.38
N LEU A 28 -5.90 0.40 -12.72
CA LEU A 28 -4.77 0.59 -13.63
C LEU A 28 -4.60 2.09 -13.93
N VAL A 29 -3.48 2.67 -13.51
CA VAL A 29 -3.11 4.06 -13.80
C VAL A 29 -1.75 4.08 -14.47
N ASN A 30 -1.67 4.60 -15.69
CA ASN A 30 -0.45 4.70 -16.50
C ASN A 30 0.34 3.36 -16.55
N GLY A 31 -0.36 2.26 -16.78
CA GLY A 31 0.23 0.92 -16.86
C GLY A 31 0.61 0.28 -15.51
N LYS A 32 0.39 0.94 -14.36
CA LYS A 32 0.61 0.38 -13.02
C LYS A 32 -0.72 0.07 -12.32
N GLN A 33 -0.80 -1.12 -11.71
CA GLN A 33 -1.93 -1.52 -10.88
C GLN A 33 -1.75 -1.03 -9.44
N PHE A 34 -2.82 -0.45 -8.90
CA PHE A 34 -2.97 -0.01 -7.51
C PHE A 34 -4.13 -0.77 -6.88
N ASP A 35 -4.05 -1.03 -5.58
CA ASP A 35 -4.95 -1.99 -4.91
C ASP A 35 -6.33 -1.37 -4.60
N ALA A 36 -6.42 -0.03 -4.56
CA ALA A 36 -7.68 0.70 -4.48
C ALA A 36 -7.55 2.15 -4.97
N LEU A 37 -8.69 2.77 -5.26
CA LEU A 37 -8.81 4.20 -5.51
C LEU A 37 -9.98 4.76 -4.71
N VAL A 38 -9.71 5.78 -3.89
CA VAL A 38 -10.75 6.63 -3.30
C VAL A 38 -10.92 7.85 -4.21
N LEU A 39 -11.92 7.81 -5.10
CA LEU A 39 -12.07 8.81 -6.17
C LEU A 39 -12.32 10.23 -5.63
N ALA A 40 -13.09 10.36 -4.54
CA ALA A 40 -13.44 11.65 -3.94
C ALA A 40 -12.21 12.47 -3.51
N THR A 41 -11.13 11.80 -3.10
CA THR A 41 -9.87 12.44 -2.68
C THR A 41 -8.73 12.21 -3.68
N ARG A 42 -9.05 11.59 -4.83
CA ARG A 42 -8.07 11.14 -5.84
C ARG A 42 -6.89 10.40 -5.20
N THR A 43 -7.17 9.45 -4.31
CA THR A 43 -6.13 8.74 -3.56
C THR A 43 -6.00 7.31 -4.03
N LEU A 44 -4.84 6.97 -4.59
CA LEU A 44 -4.45 5.60 -4.91
C LEU A 44 -3.82 4.94 -3.68
N TRP A 45 -4.10 3.65 -3.53
CA TRP A 45 -3.61 2.86 -2.40
C TRP A 45 -2.72 1.71 -2.86
N LYS A 46 -1.64 1.48 -2.10
CA LYS A 46 -0.90 0.22 -2.09
C LYS A 46 -1.05 -0.46 -0.73
N VAL A 47 -1.53 -1.71 -0.71
CA VAL A 47 -1.77 -2.51 0.47
C VAL A 47 -0.61 -3.48 0.69
N LYS A 48 -0.19 -3.64 1.95
CA LYS A 48 0.82 -4.59 2.41
C LYS A 48 0.25 -5.39 3.57
N THR A 49 -0.02 -6.66 3.32
CA THR A 49 -0.58 -7.61 4.31
C THR A 49 0.45 -8.60 4.84
N ASP A 50 1.74 -8.32 4.64
CA ASP A 50 2.82 -9.13 5.18
C ASP A 50 2.70 -9.20 6.72
N ASP A 51 2.96 -10.37 7.31
CA ASP A 51 3.01 -10.57 8.76
C ASP A 51 4.32 -10.01 9.32
N PHE A 52 4.55 -8.71 9.09
CA PHE A 52 5.81 -8.01 9.32
C PHE A 52 6.35 -8.20 10.75
N ASP A 53 5.44 -8.27 11.74
CA ASP A 53 5.76 -8.26 13.16
C ASP A 53 6.34 -9.59 13.66
N ILE A 54 6.16 -10.70 12.92
CA ILE A 54 6.73 -12.00 13.31
C ILE A 54 8.25 -12.03 13.14
N HIS A 55 8.79 -11.08 12.38
CA HIS A 55 10.19 -11.04 12.02
C HIS A 55 11.02 -10.28 13.06
N SER A 56 12.28 -10.67 13.20
CA SER A 56 13.24 -9.93 14.03
C SER A 56 13.38 -8.47 13.57
N PRO A 57 13.76 -7.53 14.45
CA PRO A 57 13.99 -6.13 14.06
C PRO A 57 14.97 -5.95 12.88
N ARG A 58 15.98 -6.83 12.79
CA ARG A 58 16.94 -6.85 11.65
C ARG A 58 16.23 -7.22 10.34
N SER A 59 15.42 -8.27 10.36
CA SER A 59 14.66 -8.73 9.20
C SER A 59 13.60 -7.70 8.79
N GLN A 60 12.89 -7.10 9.75
CA GLN A 60 11.95 -6.00 9.51
C GLN A 60 12.63 -4.83 8.76
N ALA A 61 13.78 -4.37 9.26
CA ALA A 61 14.54 -3.30 8.62
C ALA A 61 15.01 -3.68 7.20
N PHE A 62 15.40 -4.94 6.99
CA PHE A 62 15.77 -5.44 5.67
C PHE A 62 14.58 -5.45 4.71
N PHE A 63 13.44 -6.01 5.11
CA PHE A 63 12.23 -6.07 4.27
C PHE A 63 11.73 -4.68 3.90
N ALA A 64 11.69 -3.74 4.85
CA ALA A 64 11.32 -2.35 4.58
C ALA A 64 12.25 -1.72 3.52
N LYS A 65 13.57 -1.93 3.63
CA LYS A 65 14.55 -1.43 2.65
C LYS A 65 14.37 -2.04 1.27
N VAL A 66 14.09 -3.34 1.19
CA VAL A 66 13.90 -4.04 -0.10
C VAL A 66 12.62 -3.59 -0.80
N LYS A 67 11.54 -3.32 -0.06
CA LYS A 67 10.25 -2.90 -0.64
C LYS A 67 10.20 -1.41 -0.99
N LEU A 68 10.99 -0.57 -0.33
CA LEU A 68 10.93 0.88 -0.48
C LEU A 68 11.12 1.41 -1.92
N PRO A 69 12.05 0.90 -2.75
CA PRO A 69 12.22 1.40 -4.12
C PRO A 69 10.97 1.27 -4.98
N GLU A 70 10.21 0.18 -4.85
CA GLU A 70 8.95 0.00 -5.58
C GLU A 70 7.89 0.98 -5.06
N ILE A 71 7.74 1.12 -3.75
CA ILE A 71 6.79 2.05 -3.13
C ILE A 71 7.07 3.50 -3.59
N ARG A 72 8.35 3.91 -3.65
CA ARG A 72 8.75 5.23 -4.17
C ARG A 72 8.41 5.41 -5.64
N ARG A 73 8.62 4.38 -6.46
CA ARG A 73 8.25 4.40 -7.88
C ARG A 73 6.74 4.57 -8.05
N GLU A 74 5.95 3.84 -7.27
CA GLU A 74 4.48 3.94 -7.25
C GLU A 74 4.00 5.32 -6.81
N ALA A 75 4.57 5.86 -5.73
CA ALA A 75 4.26 7.20 -5.25
C ALA A 75 4.57 8.27 -6.31
N LYS A 76 5.72 8.17 -6.99
CA LYS A 76 6.09 9.08 -8.08
C LYS A 76 5.12 8.98 -9.26
N LEU A 77 4.72 7.78 -9.66
CA LEU A 77 3.76 7.56 -10.74
C LEU A 77 2.38 8.13 -10.40
N ALA A 78 1.89 7.91 -9.17
CA ALA A 78 0.64 8.49 -8.69
C ALA A 78 0.69 10.02 -8.75
N ALA A 79 1.77 10.63 -8.23
CA ALA A 79 1.96 12.07 -8.26
C ALA A 79 2.01 12.64 -9.69
N GLN A 80 2.74 11.98 -10.61
CA GLN A 80 2.78 12.36 -12.02
C GLN A 80 1.41 12.32 -12.71
N CYS A 81 0.51 11.46 -12.23
CA CYS A 81 -0.86 11.35 -12.73
C CYS A 81 -1.86 12.23 -11.95
N GLY A 82 -1.39 13.07 -11.02
CA GLY A 82 -2.23 13.96 -10.21
C GLY A 82 -3.09 13.23 -9.18
N TYR A 83 -2.57 12.14 -8.61
CA TYR A 83 -3.17 11.39 -7.51
C TYR A 83 -2.35 11.53 -6.24
N ASN A 84 -3.05 11.54 -5.11
CA ASN A 84 -2.47 11.24 -3.80
C ASN A 84 -2.11 9.75 -3.72
N PHE A 85 -1.16 9.40 -2.86
CA PHE A 85 -0.71 8.01 -2.68
C PHE A 85 -0.61 7.65 -1.20
N VAL A 86 -1.21 6.51 -0.83
CA VAL A 86 -1.19 5.98 0.54
C VAL A 86 -0.73 4.53 0.52
N VAL A 87 0.12 4.18 1.49
CA VAL A 87 0.48 2.79 1.77
C VAL A 87 -0.31 2.30 2.99
N GLY A 88 -1.12 1.27 2.81
CA GLY A 88 -1.79 0.56 3.89
C GLY A 88 -0.93 -0.60 4.40
N VAL A 89 -0.71 -0.69 5.72
CA VAL A 89 0.03 -1.78 6.37
C VAL A 89 -0.80 -2.39 7.51
N LYS A 90 -0.52 -3.66 7.86
CA LYS A 90 -1.20 -4.35 8.99
C LYS A 90 -0.72 -3.91 10.38
N SER A 91 0.49 -3.35 10.50
CA SER A 91 1.09 -3.11 11.82
C SER A 91 1.79 -1.78 11.96
N ALA A 92 1.85 -1.32 13.22
CA ALA A 92 2.58 -0.12 13.60
C ALA A 92 4.10 -0.28 13.38
N ALA A 93 4.65 -1.49 13.56
CA ALA A 93 6.08 -1.73 13.30
C ALA A 93 6.42 -1.59 11.81
N HIS A 94 5.56 -2.10 10.91
CA HIS A 94 5.78 -1.93 9.47
C HIS A 94 5.68 -0.45 9.07
N LYS A 95 4.69 0.27 9.62
CA LYS A 95 4.58 1.73 9.43
C LYS A 95 5.86 2.45 9.85
N ALA A 96 6.30 2.22 11.09
CA ALA A 96 7.49 2.86 11.64
C ALA A 96 8.76 2.54 10.83
N ALA A 97 8.90 1.30 10.36
CA ALA A 97 10.04 0.88 9.56
C ALA A 97 10.11 1.61 8.21
N LEU A 98 8.98 1.80 7.53
CA LEU A 98 8.90 2.55 6.27
C LEU A 98 9.09 4.05 6.50
N GLU A 99 8.43 4.65 7.49
CA GLU A 99 8.56 6.08 7.83
C GLU A 99 10.00 6.45 8.22
N LYS A 100 10.72 5.55 8.89
CA LYS A 100 12.14 5.74 9.22
C LYS A 100 13.01 5.86 7.97
N LEU A 101 12.68 5.15 6.89
CA LEU A 101 13.45 5.16 5.65
C LEU A 101 13.00 6.29 4.70
N ASP A 102 11.72 6.67 4.77
CA ASP A 102 11.16 7.75 3.97
C ASP A 102 9.99 8.44 4.69
N LYS A 103 10.25 9.64 5.19
CA LYS A 103 9.25 10.46 5.90
C LYS A 103 8.25 11.15 4.98
N THR A 104 8.44 11.07 3.65
CA THR A 104 7.53 11.70 2.67
C THR A 104 6.34 10.79 2.34
N LEU A 105 6.42 9.51 2.69
CA LEU A 105 5.34 8.55 2.45
C LEU A 105 4.19 8.75 3.44
N THR A 106 2.95 8.72 2.93
CA THR A 106 1.77 8.64 3.79
C THR A 106 1.45 7.17 4.05
N ILE A 107 1.60 6.73 5.31
CA ILE A 107 1.42 5.32 5.71
C ILE A 107 0.33 5.20 6.77
N VAL A 108 -0.63 4.32 6.52
CA VAL A 108 -1.81 4.08 7.36
C VAL A 108 -1.78 2.64 7.87
N VAL A 109 -1.96 2.46 9.18
CA VAL A 109 -2.24 1.15 9.75
C VAL A 109 -3.72 0.84 9.53
N MET A 110 -3.99 -0.24 8.81
CA MET A 110 -5.35 -0.66 8.47
C MET A 110 -5.90 -1.57 9.57
N ASN A 111 -6.63 -1.04 10.54
CA ASN A 111 -7.18 -1.83 11.66
C ASN A 111 -8.37 -2.74 11.28
N TRP A 112 -8.76 -2.76 10.01
CA TRP A 112 -9.74 -3.69 9.41
C TRP A 112 -9.06 -4.88 8.69
N CYS A 113 -7.73 -4.89 8.76
CA CYS A 113 -6.77 -5.88 8.30
C CYS A 113 -5.89 -6.28 9.53
#